data_AF-A0A2G1MHW0-F1
#
_entry.id   AF-A0A2G1MHW0-F1
#
_cell.length_a   1.000
_cell.length_b   1.000
_cell.length_c   1.000
_cell.angle_alpha   90.00
_cell.angle_beta   90.00
_cell.angle_gamma   90.00
#
_symmetry.space_group_name_H-M   'P 1'
#
loop_
_entity.id
_entity.type
_entity.pdbx_description
1 polymer ?
#
loop_
_entity_poly.entity_id
_entity_poly.type
_entity_poly.pdbx_seq_one_letter_code
_entity_poly.pdbx_strand_id
1 'polypeptide(L)'
;MTHIVRMSVTLGLLAAATLAQAQPMPRQMQDFAALGWTIQGHVGQAEGQERMLVRDAQGQDRIAVLHSYSGLITYEMAPHPAER
;
A
#
# COMPACT_ATOMS: atom_id res chain seq x y z
N MET A 1 8.47 -12.87 66.14
CA MET A 1 8.21 -14.16 65.48
C MET A 1 7.47 -13.88 64.17
N THR A 2 8.07 -14.27 63.07
CA THR A 2 7.69 -14.09 61.66
C THR A 2 6.49 -14.96 61.29
N HIS A 3 5.62 -14.53 60.37
CA HIS A 3 5.23 -15.29 59.17
C HIS A 3 4.58 -14.36 58.13
N ILE A 4 5.20 -14.29 56.95
CA ILE A 4 4.72 -13.65 55.73
C ILE A 4 3.94 -14.71 54.95
N VAL A 5 2.71 -14.43 54.52
CA VAL A 5 2.03 -15.24 53.49
C VAL A 5 1.88 -14.37 52.24
N ARG A 6 2.66 -14.70 51.22
CA ARG A 6 2.74 -14.05 49.92
C ARG A 6 1.79 -14.80 48.98
N MET A 7 0.63 -14.22 48.65
CA MET A 7 -0.28 -14.80 47.66
C MET A 7 0.01 -14.18 46.29
N SER A 8 0.68 -14.95 45.44
CA SER A 8 0.89 -14.66 44.02
C SER A 8 -0.26 -15.25 43.22
N VAL A 9 -1.05 -14.43 42.54
CA VAL A 9 -1.94 -14.89 41.47
C VAL A 9 -1.47 -14.27 40.17
N THR A 10 -0.93 -15.13 39.32
CA THR A 10 -0.41 -14.80 37.99
C THR A 10 -1.44 -15.18 36.92
N LEU A 11 -1.58 -14.29 35.94
CA LEU A 11 -2.03 -14.49 34.56
C LEU A 11 -3.50 -14.89 34.28
N GLY A 12 -4.26 -13.90 33.83
CA GLY A 12 -5.29 -14.07 32.81
C GLY A 12 -4.86 -13.35 31.53
N LEU A 13 -4.24 -14.11 30.63
CA LEU A 13 -3.80 -13.71 29.30
C LEU A 13 -5.05 -13.37 28.45
N LEU A 14 -5.45 -12.10 28.34
CA LEU A 14 -6.42 -11.73 27.31
C LEU A 14 -5.68 -11.46 26.00
N ALA A 15 -5.88 -12.43 25.12
CA ALA A 15 -5.39 -12.53 23.77
C ALA A 15 -5.43 -11.21 23.00
N ALA A 16 -4.33 -10.97 22.28
CA ALA A 16 -4.24 -9.97 21.24
C ALA A 16 -5.35 -10.18 20.20
N ALA A 17 -6.36 -9.32 20.22
CA ALA A 17 -7.25 -9.11 19.08
C ALA A 17 -6.86 -7.80 18.40
N THR A 18 -5.63 -7.73 17.89
CA THR A 18 -5.37 -6.87 16.73
C THR A 18 -6.10 -7.50 15.56
N LEU A 19 -7.38 -7.18 15.43
CA LEU A 19 -8.06 -7.21 14.14
C LEU A 19 -7.37 -6.14 13.31
N ALA A 20 -6.25 -6.50 12.67
CA ALA A 20 -5.77 -5.80 11.51
C ALA A 20 -6.92 -5.88 10.51
N GLN A 21 -7.74 -4.83 10.48
CA GLN A 21 -8.72 -4.63 9.43
C GLN A 21 -7.92 -4.66 8.13
N ALA A 22 -7.98 -5.80 7.44
CA ALA A 22 -7.55 -5.89 6.06
C ALA A 22 -8.51 -5.00 5.29
N GLN A 23 -8.18 -3.70 5.26
CA GLN A 23 -8.82 -2.77 4.36
C GLN A 23 -8.71 -3.42 2.98
N PRO A 24 -9.82 -3.62 2.25
CA PRO A 24 -9.75 -4.15 0.91
C PRO A 24 -8.80 -3.24 0.13
N MET A 25 -7.62 -3.76 -0.20
CA MET A 25 -6.66 -2.99 -0.98
C MET A 25 -7.37 -2.57 -2.26
N PRO A 26 -7.30 -1.29 -2.67
CA PRO A 26 -7.83 -0.85 -3.94
C PRO A 26 -7.37 -1.81 -5.03
N ARG A 27 -8.28 -2.26 -5.90
CA ARG A 27 -7.99 -3.25 -6.95
C ARG A 27 -6.75 -2.87 -7.77
N GLN A 28 -6.60 -1.57 -8.01
CA GLN A 28 -5.44 -0.95 -8.63
C GLN A 28 -4.12 -1.30 -7.93
N MET A 29 -4.05 -1.20 -6.60
CA MET A 29 -2.86 -1.58 -5.82
C MET A 29 -2.52 -3.05 -5.97
N GLN A 30 -3.51 -3.92 -6.14
CA GLN A 30 -3.27 -5.35 -6.40
C GLN A 30 -2.69 -5.58 -7.79
N ASP A 31 -3.21 -4.88 -8.81
CA ASP A 31 -2.72 -4.96 -10.18
C ASP A 31 -1.25 -4.50 -10.28
N PHE A 32 -0.91 -3.38 -9.63
CA PHE A 32 0.48 -2.90 -9.59
C PHE A 32 1.40 -3.84 -8.81
N ALA A 33 0.96 -4.33 -7.64
CA ALA A 33 1.75 -5.29 -6.86
C ALA A 33 2.02 -6.59 -7.64
N ALA A 34 1.04 -7.08 -8.40
CA ALA A 34 1.20 -8.26 -9.26
C ALA A 34 2.22 -8.04 -10.40
N LEU A 35 2.38 -6.80 -10.87
CA LEU A 35 3.41 -6.40 -11.84
C LEU A 35 4.79 -6.15 -11.20
N GLY A 36 4.90 -6.26 -9.86
CA GLY A 36 6.09 -5.88 -9.12
C GLY A 36 6.31 -4.37 -9.07
N TRP A 37 5.28 -3.58 -9.31
CA TRP A 37 5.33 -2.12 -9.34
C TRP A 37 4.88 -1.54 -8.00
N THR A 38 5.49 -0.44 -7.61
CA THR A 38 5.20 0.27 -6.37
C THR A 38 4.68 1.66 -6.67
N ILE A 39 3.48 1.99 -6.20
CA ILE A 39 2.93 3.35 -6.33
C ILE A 39 3.74 4.30 -5.44
N GLN A 40 4.35 5.31 -6.05
CA GLN A 40 5.11 6.37 -5.37
C GLN A 40 4.21 7.56 -5.01
N GLY A 41 3.20 7.85 -5.84
CA GLY A 41 2.27 8.96 -5.60
C GLY A 41 1.20 9.10 -6.67
N HIS A 42 0.23 9.97 -6.42
CA HIS A 42 -0.81 10.32 -7.36
C HIS A 42 -0.41 11.61 -8.11
N VAL A 43 -0.46 11.58 -9.45
CA VAL A 43 -0.08 12.71 -10.30
C VAL A 43 -1.30 13.58 -10.60
N GLY A 44 -2.44 12.95 -10.85
CA GLY A 44 -3.70 13.63 -11.12
C GLY A 44 -4.71 12.72 -11.81
N GLN A 45 -5.93 13.23 -11.96
CA GLN A 45 -7.02 12.53 -12.63
C GLN A 45 -7.66 13.46 -13.67
N ALA A 46 -7.81 12.97 -14.90
CA ALA A 46 -8.44 13.71 -15.99
C ALA A 46 -9.25 12.77 -16.89
N GLU A 47 -10.46 13.16 -17.27
CA GLU A 47 -11.28 12.45 -18.28
C GLU A 47 -11.49 10.94 -18.00
N GLY A 48 -11.62 10.55 -16.73
CA GLY A 48 -11.76 9.15 -16.33
C GLY A 48 -10.46 8.35 -16.41
N GLN A 49 -9.33 9.01 -16.61
CA GLN A 49 -8.00 8.45 -16.48
C GLN A 49 -7.38 8.90 -15.14
N GLU A 50 -6.89 7.94 -14.37
CA GLU A 50 -6.13 8.20 -13.15
C GLU A 50 -4.64 8.01 -13.43
N ARG A 51 -3.84 9.05 -13.17
CA ARG A 51 -2.40 9.05 -13.41
C ARG A 51 -1.65 8.94 -12.08
N MET A 52 -0.77 7.96 -11.98
CA MET A 52 0.01 7.67 -10.78
C MET A 52 1.49 7.57 -11.14
N LEU A 53 2.34 8.10 -10.26
CA LEU A 53 3.77 7.85 -10.31
C LEU A 53 4.00 6.47 -9.71
N VAL A 54 4.61 5.59 -10.47
CA VAL A 54 4.93 4.22 -10.06
C VAL A 54 6.41 3.96 -10.29
N ARG A 55 6.99 3.10 -9.47
CA ARG A 55 8.30 2.52 -9.69
C ARG A 55 8.11 1.11 -10.22
N ASP A 56 8.66 0.83 -11.39
CA ASP A 56 8.55 -0.49 -12.00
C ASP A 56 9.45 -1.53 -11.30
N ALA A 57 9.33 -2.79 -11.70
CA ALA A 57 10.12 -3.89 -11.15
C ALA A 57 11.64 -3.76 -11.43
N GLN A 58 12.04 -2.87 -12.35
CA GLN A 58 13.43 -2.55 -12.67
C GLN A 58 13.94 -1.33 -11.88
N GLY A 59 13.10 -0.72 -11.04
CA GLY A 59 13.43 0.47 -10.26
C GLY A 59 13.31 1.79 -11.03
N GLN A 60 12.72 1.80 -12.23
CA GLN A 60 12.51 3.01 -13.01
C GLN A 60 11.18 3.67 -12.65
N ASP A 61 11.21 5.00 -12.53
CA ASP A 61 10.00 5.78 -12.29
C ASP A 61 9.22 5.97 -13.60
N ARG A 62 7.93 5.65 -13.58
CA ARG A 62 6.99 5.70 -14.70
C ARG A 62 5.69 6.37 -14.26
N ILE A 63 4.94 6.87 -15.24
CA ILE A 63 3.56 7.29 -15.02
C ILE A 63 2.65 6.15 -15.46
N ALA A 64 1.98 5.51 -14.51
CA ALA A 64 0.88 4.61 -14.81
C ALA A 64 -0.39 5.42 -15.06
N VAL A 65 -1.13 5.08 -16.11
CA VAL A 65 -2.41 5.67 -16.46
C VAL A 65 -3.45 4.56 -16.42
N LEU A 66 -4.35 4.65 -15.45
CA LEU A 66 -5.48 3.76 -15.32
C LEU A 66 -6.70 4.34 -16.03
N HIS A 67 -7.22 3.60 -17.00
CA HIS A 67 -8.41 3.98 -17.76
C HIS A 67 -9.66 3.42 -17.07
N SER A 68 -10.39 4.25 -16.33
CA SER A 68 -11.52 3.81 -15.49
C SER A 68 -12.63 3.11 -16.27
N TYR A 69 -12.81 3.44 -17.56
CA TYR A 69 -13.84 2.85 -18.41
C TYR A 69 -13.49 1.44 -18.91
N SER A 70 -12.20 1.15 -19.11
CA SER A 70 -11.74 -0.12 -19.67
C SER A 70 -11.05 -1.01 -18.63
N GLY A 71 -10.68 -0.45 -17.47
CA GLY A 71 -9.86 -1.12 -16.47
C GLY A 71 -8.41 -1.38 -16.93
N LEU A 72 -8.00 -0.81 -18.06
CA LEU A 72 -6.67 -0.99 -18.61
C LEU A 72 -5.67 -0.09 -17.89
N ILE A 73 -4.47 -0.63 -17.65
CA ILE A 73 -3.32 0.11 -17.16
C ILE A 73 -2.34 0.28 -18.33
N THR A 74 -2.13 1.52 -18.75
CA THR A 74 -1.04 1.89 -19.66
C THR A 74 0.06 2.59 -18.87
N TYR A 75 1.28 2.66 -19.42
CA TYR A 75 2.39 3.32 -18.75
C TYR A 75 3.21 4.16 -19.71
N GLU A 76 3.67 5.30 -19.23
CA GLU A 76 4.50 6.25 -19.96
C GLU A 76 5.78 6.49 -19.15
N MET A 77 6.91 6.75 -19.81
CA MET A 77 8.10 7.22 -19.11
C MET A 77 7.77 8.55 -18.42
N ALA A 78 8.10 8.67 -17.14
CA ALA A 78 7.99 9.96 -16.47
C ALA A 78 8.96 10.94 -17.18
N PRO A 79 8.53 12.18 -17.49
CA PRO A 79 9.41 13.15 -18.15
C PRO A 79 10.67 13.33 -17.31
N HIS A 80 11.82 13.33 -17.97
CA HIS A 80 13.10 13.46 -17.28
C HIS A 80 13.13 14.83 -16.61
N PRO A 81 13.58 14.97 -15.35
CA PRO A 81 13.61 16.26 -14.65
C PRO A 81 14.47 17.33 -15.34
N ALA A 82 15.24 16.97 -16.37
CA ALA A 82 16.02 17.87 -17.20
C ALA A 82 15.22 18.59 -18.31
N GLU A 83 13.93 18.26 -18.51
CA GLU A 83 13.08 18.89 -19.55
C GLU A 83 12.17 20.02 -19.02
N ARG A 84 12.49 20.60 -17.86
CA ARG A 84 11.78 21.76 -17.29
C ARG A 84 12.40 23.10 -17.68
#